data_AF-A0A2W7FYM3-F1
#
_entry.id   AF-A0A2W7FYM3-F1
#
_cell.length_a   1.000
_cell.length_b   1.000
_cell.length_c   1.000
_cell.angle_alpha   90.00
_cell.angle_beta   90.00
_cell.angle_gamma   90.00
#
_symmetry.space_group_name_H-M   'P 1'
#
loop_
_entity.id
_entity.type
_entity.pdbx_description
1 polymer ?
#
loop_
_entity_poly.entity_id
_entity_poly.type
_entity_poly.pdbx_seq_one_letter_code
_entity_poly.pdbx_strand_id
1 'polypeptide(L)'
;MKKINILKNLILLSVTSLPLVSISCVSYPNDDENLVFDAPFSNENKEIKIELENKELNNIKNLYSNEILNLIEEVKSSYRNYKIKYFRLIRKIRALENKITNLIPIQEKKNADEIEKFHKKWFADHSKTKSKLANLLEKYQLIFNDVDAVIGDLNLNIDSQQFLKRIKVIDRRLNGVDINLGELQENIISSWNFLKSNLFNLDNITKKEDIEKINLDADKNSHSHSHAVVNLVNEMGLWHQLLKENVGKDNKNIVELKADYQDFKKNVILNIDHLDFESDSKYIIDIFEGNLEFDSKTNLIDESYKTKAKTYMNQIKETLLKIAKKEGLSDDKIKPFLDWKSETK
;
A
#
# COMPACT_ATOMS: atom_id res chain seq x y z
N MET A 1 -29.66 51.80 39.56
CA MET A 1 -30.34 52.53 38.45
C MET A 1 -29.51 53.78 38.18
N LYS A 2 -29.05 54.18 36.98
CA LYS A 2 -29.43 53.90 35.60
C LYS A 2 -28.23 54.22 34.69
N LYS A 3 -28.24 53.59 33.51
CA LYS A 3 -27.39 53.72 32.33
C LYS A 3 -27.01 55.15 31.94
N ILE A 4 -25.85 55.32 31.33
CA ILE A 4 -25.62 56.35 30.31
C ILE A 4 -25.22 55.67 29.00
N ASN A 5 -25.99 56.04 27.97
CA ASN A 5 -26.01 55.63 26.58
C ASN A 5 -25.02 56.53 25.80
N ILE A 6 -24.15 55.96 24.96
CA ILE A 6 -24.31 55.84 23.48
C ILE A 6 -23.62 56.95 22.68
N LEU A 7 -22.79 56.47 21.75
CA LEU A 7 -22.36 57.03 20.47
C LEU A 7 -21.73 58.43 20.43
N LYS A 8 -20.50 58.46 19.92
CA LYS A 8 -20.22 58.91 18.54
C LYS A 8 -18.72 58.76 18.28
N ASN A 9 -18.35 57.83 17.40
CA ASN A 9 -17.35 58.06 16.35
C ASN A 9 -17.26 56.79 15.50
N LEU A 10 -18.10 56.79 14.48
CA LEU A 10 -18.08 55.88 13.35
C LEU A 10 -17.29 56.60 12.25
N ILE A 11 -16.06 56.16 11.98
CA ILE A 11 -15.37 56.45 10.71
C ILE A 11 -15.02 55.08 10.15
N LEU A 12 -15.94 54.54 9.34
CA LEU A 12 -15.69 53.39 8.50
C LEU A 12 -14.94 53.88 7.26
N LEU A 13 -13.70 53.42 7.12
CA LEU A 13 -12.92 53.53 5.89
C LEU A 13 -13.53 52.61 4.82
N SER A 14 -13.83 53.25 3.69
CA SER A 14 -13.87 52.73 2.32
C SER A 14 -13.52 51.24 2.12
N VAL A 15 -14.54 50.44 1.83
CA VAL A 15 -14.43 49.09 1.28
C VAL A 15 -14.10 49.22 -0.21
N THR A 16 -12.83 49.08 -0.57
CA THR A 16 -12.44 48.73 -1.93
C THR A 16 -12.66 47.23 -2.11
N SER A 17 -13.67 46.88 -2.90
CA SER A 17 -13.95 45.52 -3.34
C SER A 17 -12.86 45.06 -4.32
N LEU A 18 -11.84 44.37 -3.81
CA LEU A 18 -11.08 43.42 -4.61
C LEU A 18 -11.83 42.08 -4.56
N PRO A 19 -12.03 41.38 -5.69
CA PRO A 19 -12.42 39.98 -5.62
C PRO A 19 -11.24 39.24 -5.02
N LEU A 20 -11.37 38.84 -3.75
CA LEU A 20 -10.59 37.75 -3.19
C LEU A 20 -10.79 36.58 -4.15
N VAL A 21 -9.74 36.28 -4.92
CA VAL A 21 -9.60 35.01 -5.60
C VAL A 21 -9.71 33.99 -4.49
N SER A 22 -10.88 33.36 -4.36
CA SER A 22 -11.00 32.14 -3.58
C SER A 22 -10.13 31.13 -4.31
N ILE A 23 -8.87 31.07 -3.92
CA ILE A 23 -8.12 29.83 -3.97
C ILE A 23 -8.98 28.91 -3.11
N SER A 24 -9.81 28.11 -3.76
CA SER A 24 -10.37 26.92 -3.15
C SER A 24 -9.18 25.99 -2.91
N CYS A 25 -8.35 26.34 -1.92
CA CYS A 25 -7.67 25.39 -1.09
C CYS A 25 -8.81 24.63 -0.42
N VAL A 26 -9.33 23.62 -1.11
CA VAL A 26 -9.78 22.44 -0.41
C VAL A 26 -8.51 21.91 0.23
N SER A 27 -8.21 22.43 1.42
CA SER A 27 -7.46 21.66 2.41
C SER A 27 -8.33 20.43 2.60
N TYR A 28 -7.99 19.38 1.87
CA TYR A 28 -8.43 18.03 2.23
C TYR A 28 -8.12 17.88 3.72
N PRO A 29 -9.07 17.38 4.52
CA PRO A 29 -8.76 17.12 5.92
C PRO A 29 -7.50 16.26 5.92
N ASN A 30 -6.56 16.60 6.80
CA ASN A 30 -5.39 15.77 7.06
C ASN A 30 -5.82 14.30 7.06
N ASP A 31 -5.34 13.53 6.08
CA ASP A 31 -5.22 12.08 6.21
C ASP A 31 -4.03 11.81 7.15
N ASP A 32 -4.13 12.33 8.38
CA ASP A 32 -3.61 11.61 9.53
C ASP A 32 -4.38 10.30 9.55
N GLU A 33 -3.70 9.16 9.59
CA GLU A 33 -4.26 7.79 9.60
C GLU A 33 -5.11 7.51 10.85
N ASN A 34 -6.17 8.28 11.06
CA ASN A 34 -7.27 8.00 11.94
C ASN A 34 -8.54 8.01 11.09
N LEU A 35 -8.81 6.88 10.43
CA LEU A 35 -10.19 6.46 10.29
C LEU A 35 -10.73 6.40 11.72
N VAL A 36 -11.42 7.46 12.15
CA VAL A 36 -12.29 7.41 13.32
C VAL A 36 -13.39 6.42 12.96
N PHE A 37 -13.13 5.15 13.19
CA PHE A 37 -14.19 4.21 13.49
C PHE A 37 -14.77 4.72 14.81
N ASP A 38 -16.02 5.19 14.77
CA ASP A 38 -16.86 5.34 15.96
C ASP A 38 -17.10 3.94 16.56
N ALA A 39 -16.03 3.37 17.12
CA ALA A 39 -16.05 2.20 17.97
C ALA A 39 -15.93 2.73 19.41
N PRO A 40 -16.82 2.35 20.34
CA PRO A 40 -16.74 2.76 21.73
C PRO A 40 -15.70 1.90 22.46
N PHE A 41 -14.47 1.89 21.97
CA PHE A 41 -13.32 1.31 22.64
C PHE A 41 -12.26 2.38 22.73
N SER A 42 -12.26 3.08 23.86
CA SER A 42 -11.06 3.74 24.36
C SER A 42 -9.98 2.67 24.57
N ASN A 43 -9.23 2.35 23.51
CA ASN A 43 -7.96 1.69 23.68
C ASN A 43 -7.04 2.72 24.33
N GLU A 44 -7.03 2.72 25.66
CA GLU A 44 -5.86 3.20 26.40
C GLU A 44 -4.66 2.44 25.83
N ASN A 45 -3.90 3.08 24.93
CA ASN A 45 -2.60 2.60 24.48
C ASN A 45 -1.69 2.55 25.71
N LYS A 46 -1.79 1.46 26.48
CA LYS A 46 -0.83 1.14 27.53
C LYS A 46 0.47 0.88 26.83
N GLU A 47 1.35 1.87 26.86
CA GLU A 47 2.72 1.76 26.38
C GLU A 47 3.37 0.55 27.08
N ILE A 48 3.48 -0.56 26.37
CA ILE A 48 4.08 -1.77 26.92
C ILE A 48 5.59 -1.48 27.00
N LYS A 49 6.07 -1.17 28.20
CA LYS A 49 7.51 -0.99 28.43
C LYS A 49 8.19 -2.36 28.50
N ILE A 50 8.90 -2.74 27.45
CA ILE A 50 9.71 -3.96 27.41
C ILE A 50 11.15 -3.61 27.81
N GLU A 51 11.53 -4.01 29.01
CA GLU A 51 12.90 -3.94 29.53
C GLU A 51 13.59 -5.29 29.31
N LEU A 52 14.86 -5.22 28.88
CA LEU A 52 15.73 -6.38 28.60
C LEU A 52 17.02 -6.21 29.39
N GLU A 53 17.51 -7.27 30.01
CA GLU A 53 18.72 -7.21 30.83
C GLU A 53 19.97 -7.62 30.02
N ASN A 54 19.82 -8.52 29.05
CA ASN A 54 20.92 -9.03 28.25
C ASN A 54 21.39 -8.01 27.20
N LYS A 55 22.71 -7.80 27.08
CA LYS A 55 23.32 -6.86 26.12
C LYS A 55 23.01 -7.22 24.66
N GLU A 56 23.05 -8.50 24.30
CA GLU A 56 22.81 -8.96 22.93
C GLU A 56 21.35 -8.71 22.52
N LEU A 57 20.41 -8.94 23.43
CA LEU A 57 18.99 -8.70 23.18
C LEU A 57 18.62 -7.21 23.22
N ASN A 58 19.31 -6.40 24.03
CA ASN A 58 19.23 -4.95 23.94
C ASN A 58 19.70 -4.44 22.57
N ASN A 59 20.74 -5.04 21.98
CA ASN A 59 21.15 -4.70 20.62
C ASN A 59 20.06 -5.06 19.59
N ILE A 60 19.42 -6.23 19.70
CA ILE A 60 18.28 -6.59 18.85
C ILE A 60 17.14 -5.59 19.01
N LYS A 61 16.79 -5.21 20.25
CA LYS A 61 15.74 -4.22 20.51
C LYS A 61 16.06 -2.86 19.89
N ASN A 62 17.30 -2.39 20.02
CA ASN A 62 17.73 -1.12 19.44
C ASN A 62 17.70 -1.16 17.92
N LEU A 63 18.22 -2.25 17.32
CA LEU A 63 18.16 -2.47 15.87
C LEU A 63 16.71 -2.51 15.37
N TYR A 64 15.83 -3.20 16.09
CA TYR A 64 14.41 -3.21 15.75
C TYR A 64 13.78 -1.82 15.86
N SER A 65 13.93 -1.16 17.01
CA SER A 65 13.21 0.07 17.33
C SER A 65 13.71 1.28 16.54
N ASN A 66 15.02 1.33 16.23
CA ASN A 66 15.64 2.50 15.59
C ASN A 66 15.92 2.30 14.10
N GLU A 67 16.18 1.07 13.64
CA GLU A 67 16.57 0.85 12.24
C GLU A 67 15.43 0.20 11.45
N ILE A 68 14.87 -0.91 11.96
CA ILE A 68 13.79 -1.61 11.27
C ILE A 68 12.50 -0.78 11.25
N LEU A 69 12.07 -0.20 12.38
CA LEU A 69 10.87 0.64 12.40
C LEU A 69 11.04 1.89 11.52
N ASN A 70 12.23 2.50 11.49
CA ASN A 70 12.51 3.61 10.60
C ASN A 70 12.47 3.19 9.13
N LEU A 71 13.03 2.03 8.77
CA LEU A 71 12.91 1.48 7.42
C LEU A 71 11.45 1.22 7.02
N ILE A 72 10.64 0.69 7.93
CA ILE A 72 9.21 0.50 7.70
C ILE A 72 8.54 1.84 7.42
N GLU A 73 8.85 2.88 8.18
CA GLU A 73 8.27 4.21 7.98
C GLU A 73 8.76 4.88 6.68
N GLU A 74 10.03 4.67 6.28
CA GLU A 74 10.55 5.11 4.98
C GLU A 74 9.76 4.46 3.83
N VAL A 75 9.55 3.15 3.89
CA VAL A 75 8.80 2.38 2.87
C VAL A 75 7.34 2.82 2.84
N LYS A 76 6.68 2.95 4.00
CA LYS A 76 5.31 3.48 4.12
C LYS A 76 5.21 4.88 3.54
N SER A 77 6.17 5.76 3.84
CA SER A 77 6.19 7.13 3.34
C SER A 77 6.32 7.18 1.81
N SER A 78 7.19 6.35 1.23
CA SER A 78 7.31 6.23 -0.24
C SER A 78 5.99 5.79 -0.87
N TYR A 79 5.35 4.76 -0.29
CA TYR A 79 4.04 4.29 -0.74
C TYR A 79 2.94 5.35 -0.56
N ARG A 80 2.87 6.06 0.57
CA ARG A 80 1.88 7.13 0.80
C ARG A 80 2.01 8.25 -0.23
N ASN A 81 3.24 8.71 -0.48
CA ASN A 81 3.51 9.73 -1.51
C ASN A 81 3.10 9.25 -2.90
N TYR A 82 3.35 7.98 -3.20
CA TYR A 82 2.93 7.35 -4.45
C TYR A 82 1.40 7.27 -4.55
N LYS A 83 0.73 6.80 -3.50
CA LYS A 83 -0.72 6.69 -3.37
C LYS A 83 -1.41 8.04 -3.61
N ILE A 84 -0.90 9.13 -3.03
CA ILE A 84 -1.45 10.48 -3.25
C ILE A 84 -1.54 10.82 -4.75
N LYS A 85 -0.54 10.42 -5.55
CA LYS A 85 -0.51 10.70 -6.99
C LYS A 85 -1.47 9.83 -7.79
N TYR A 86 -1.49 8.52 -7.51
CA TYR A 86 -2.13 7.55 -8.40
C TYR A 86 -3.47 7.00 -7.89
N PHE A 87 -3.83 7.21 -6.62
CA PHE A 87 -5.12 6.77 -6.09
C PHE A 87 -6.31 7.41 -6.82
N ARG A 88 -6.16 8.65 -7.27
CA ARG A 88 -7.20 9.34 -8.03
C ARG A 88 -7.47 8.68 -9.37
N LEU A 89 -6.47 8.07 -10.01
CA LEU A 89 -6.67 7.26 -11.23
C LEU A 89 -7.64 6.10 -10.95
N ILE A 90 -7.40 5.33 -9.89
CA ILE A 90 -8.26 4.20 -9.49
C ILE A 90 -9.70 4.67 -9.24
N ARG A 91 -9.89 5.78 -8.52
CA ARG A 91 -11.23 6.35 -8.28
C ARG A 91 -11.92 6.77 -9.57
N LYS A 92 -11.19 7.35 -10.50
CA LYS A 92 -11.73 7.82 -11.78
C LYS A 92 -12.12 6.66 -12.70
N ILE A 93 -11.36 5.57 -12.69
CA ILE A 93 -11.72 4.33 -13.40
C ILE A 93 -13.05 3.77 -12.85
N ARG A 94 -13.17 3.57 -11.52
CA ARG A 94 -14.42 3.10 -10.89
C ARG A 94 -15.61 4.03 -11.15
N ALA A 95 -15.38 5.35 -11.12
CA ALA A 95 -16.43 6.33 -11.39
C ALA A 95 -16.91 6.27 -12.84
N LEU A 96 -15.98 6.13 -13.79
CA LEU A 96 -16.29 5.97 -15.20
C LEU A 96 -17.09 4.69 -15.47
N GLU A 97 -16.65 3.57 -14.91
CA GLU A 97 -17.35 2.29 -14.98
C GLU A 97 -18.81 2.43 -14.50
N ASN A 98 -19.02 2.90 -13.27
CA ASN A 98 -20.36 3.08 -12.69
C ASN A 98 -21.26 3.98 -13.55
N LYS A 99 -20.71 5.08 -14.08
CA LYS A 99 -21.45 5.98 -14.96
C LYS A 99 -21.87 5.28 -16.25
N ILE A 100 -20.97 4.51 -16.86
CA ILE A 100 -21.26 3.74 -18.07
C ILE A 100 -22.32 2.68 -17.80
N THR A 101 -22.22 1.93 -16.71
CA THR A 101 -23.22 0.94 -16.30
C THR A 101 -24.61 1.56 -16.17
N ASN A 102 -24.71 2.78 -15.60
CA ASN A 102 -25.97 3.50 -15.47
C ASN A 102 -26.51 4.05 -16.80
N LEU A 103 -25.64 4.31 -17.79
CA LEU A 103 -26.06 4.78 -19.12
C LEU A 103 -26.67 3.68 -19.99
N ILE A 104 -26.23 2.43 -19.83
CA ILE A 104 -26.70 1.28 -20.64
C ILE A 104 -28.24 1.12 -20.61
N PRO A 105 -28.91 0.99 -19.45
CA PRO A 105 -30.34 0.66 -19.40
C PRO A 105 -31.24 1.79 -19.90
N ILE A 106 -30.74 3.03 -19.98
CA ILE A 106 -31.53 4.18 -20.43
C ILE A 106 -31.43 4.43 -21.94
N GLN A 107 -30.53 3.74 -22.67
CA GLN A 107 -30.44 3.89 -24.12
C GLN A 107 -31.46 3.00 -24.87
N GLU A 108 -31.73 3.37 -26.12
CA GLU A 108 -32.32 2.42 -27.07
C GLU A 108 -31.39 1.22 -27.32
N LYS A 109 -31.97 0.04 -27.58
CA LYS A 109 -31.26 -1.24 -27.66
C LYS A 109 -29.97 -1.20 -28.47
N LYS A 110 -29.99 -0.65 -29.69
CA LYS A 110 -28.80 -0.59 -30.56
C LYS A 110 -27.64 0.17 -29.91
N ASN A 111 -27.94 1.30 -29.27
CA ASN A 111 -26.96 2.13 -28.60
C ASN A 111 -26.48 1.48 -27.29
N ALA A 112 -27.41 0.89 -26.54
CA ALA A 112 -27.10 0.12 -25.32
C ALA A 112 -26.10 -1.01 -25.63
N ASP A 113 -26.32 -1.77 -26.71
CA ASP A 113 -25.45 -2.87 -27.12
C ASP A 113 -24.01 -2.40 -27.43
N GLU A 114 -23.83 -1.24 -28.07
CA GLU A 114 -22.49 -0.68 -28.34
C GLU A 114 -21.80 -0.17 -27.06
N ILE A 115 -22.55 0.47 -26.15
CA ILE A 115 -22.03 0.89 -24.84
C ILE A 115 -21.63 -0.35 -24.01
N GLU A 116 -22.43 -1.42 -24.06
CA GLU A 116 -22.13 -2.66 -23.34
C GLU A 116 -20.86 -3.33 -23.89
N LYS A 117 -20.57 -3.25 -25.20
CA LYS A 117 -19.29 -3.73 -25.76
C LYS A 117 -18.11 -2.96 -25.18
N PHE A 118 -18.21 -1.64 -25.07
CA PHE A 118 -17.17 -0.83 -24.42
C PHE A 118 -16.97 -1.28 -22.97
N HIS A 119 -18.07 -1.40 -22.21
CA HIS A 119 -18.03 -1.87 -20.83
C HIS A 119 -17.39 -3.25 -20.69
N LYS A 120 -17.77 -4.22 -21.52
CA LYS A 120 -17.22 -5.58 -21.53
C LYS A 120 -15.74 -5.65 -21.89
N LYS A 121 -15.25 -4.72 -22.69
CA LYS A 121 -13.85 -4.64 -23.12
C LYS A 121 -12.94 -3.99 -22.08
N TRP A 122 -13.47 -3.02 -21.32
CA TRP A 122 -12.65 -2.17 -20.45
C TRP A 122 -12.85 -2.41 -18.95
N PHE A 123 -14.01 -2.91 -18.51
CA PHE A 123 -14.34 -3.02 -17.09
C PHE A 123 -14.77 -4.42 -16.66
N ALA A 124 -15.53 -5.15 -17.47
CA ALA A 124 -16.09 -6.44 -17.04
C ALA A 124 -15.03 -7.46 -16.61
N ASP A 125 -15.29 -8.11 -15.47
CA ASP A 125 -14.47 -9.20 -14.94
C ASP A 125 -14.49 -10.40 -15.88
N HIS A 126 -13.32 -11.05 -16.06
CA HIS A 126 -13.16 -12.29 -16.82
C HIS A 126 -13.72 -12.29 -18.26
N SER A 127 -13.79 -11.12 -18.90
CA SER A 127 -14.22 -11.00 -20.29
C SER A 127 -13.15 -11.51 -21.26
N LYS A 128 -13.55 -12.39 -22.21
CA LYS A 128 -12.66 -12.86 -23.29
C LYS A 128 -12.23 -11.74 -24.24
N THR A 129 -12.93 -10.62 -24.25
CA THR A 129 -12.66 -9.46 -25.11
C THR A 129 -11.93 -8.34 -24.36
N LYS A 130 -11.47 -8.58 -23.12
CA LYS A 130 -10.82 -7.56 -22.29
C LYS A 130 -9.51 -7.09 -22.93
N SER A 131 -9.30 -5.78 -22.99
CA SER A 131 -8.08 -5.22 -23.57
C SER A 131 -6.86 -5.51 -22.68
N LYS A 132 -5.65 -5.48 -23.25
CA LYS A 132 -4.42 -5.69 -22.47
C LYS A 132 -4.29 -4.66 -21.34
N LEU A 133 -4.59 -3.39 -21.64
CA LEU A 133 -4.50 -2.32 -20.65
C LEU A 133 -5.57 -2.45 -19.56
N ALA A 134 -6.79 -2.87 -19.90
CA ALA A 134 -7.83 -3.16 -18.90
C ALA A 134 -7.39 -4.24 -17.91
N ASN A 135 -6.81 -5.34 -18.41
CA ASN A 135 -6.25 -6.40 -17.55
C ASN A 135 -5.13 -5.87 -16.64
N LEU A 136 -4.21 -5.05 -17.18
CA LEU A 136 -3.13 -4.47 -16.38
C LEU A 136 -3.67 -3.55 -15.27
N LEU A 137 -4.71 -2.77 -15.55
CA LEU A 137 -5.30 -1.85 -14.57
C LEU A 137 -6.04 -2.57 -13.45
N GLU A 138 -6.74 -3.66 -13.78
CA GLU A 138 -7.36 -4.54 -12.79
C GLU A 138 -6.31 -5.13 -11.85
N LYS A 139 -5.23 -5.70 -12.40
CA LYS A 139 -4.11 -6.22 -11.60
C LYS A 139 -3.46 -5.15 -10.74
N TYR A 140 -3.22 -3.97 -11.33
CA TYR A 140 -2.68 -2.81 -10.64
C TYR A 140 -3.58 -2.35 -9.48
N GLN A 141 -4.89 -2.42 -9.63
CA GLN A 141 -5.85 -2.09 -8.58
C GLN A 141 -5.89 -3.15 -7.47
N LEU A 142 -5.77 -4.45 -7.81
CA LEU A 142 -5.72 -5.53 -6.83
C LEU A 142 -4.50 -5.38 -5.91
N ILE A 143 -3.30 -5.26 -6.49
CA ILE A 143 -2.07 -5.08 -5.71
C ILE A 143 -2.11 -3.80 -4.87
N PHE A 144 -2.75 -2.73 -5.37
CA PHE A 144 -2.92 -1.50 -4.62
C PHE A 144 -3.71 -1.72 -3.32
N ASN A 145 -4.82 -2.47 -3.40
CA ASN A 145 -5.63 -2.80 -2.22
C ASN A 145 -4.88 -3.73 -1.26
N ASP A 146 -4.09 -4.67 -1.78
CA ASP A 146 -3.29 -5.58 -0.96
C ASP A 146 -2.22 -4.84 -0.16
N VAL A 147 -1.53 -3.87 -0.77
CA VAL A 147 -0.56 -3.02 -0.07
C VAL A 147 -1.23 -2.24 1.07
N ASP A 148 -2.41 -1.66 0.81
CA ASP A 148 -3.19 -0.95 1.82
C ASP A 148 -3.56 -1.87 3.00
N ALA A 149 -4.00 -3.09 2.72
CA ALA A 149 -4.36 -4.07 3.75
C ALA A 149 -3.14 -4.49 4.59
N VAL A 150 -2.01 -4.80 3.95
CA VAL A 150 -0.78 -5.21 4.63
C VAL A 150 -0.20 -4.10 5.50
N ILE A 151 -0.23 -2.83 5.04
CA ILE A 151 0.22 -1.71 5.86
C ILE A 151 -0.69 -1.55 7.10
N GLY A 152 -2.00 -1.75 6.94
CA GLY A 152 -2.96 -1.78 8.05
C GLY A 152 -2.63 -2.86 9.09
N ASP A 153 -2.46 -4.11 8.64
CA ASP A 153 -2.12 -5.24 9.50
C ASP A 153 -0.74 -5.08 10.18
N LEU A 154 0.22 -4.50 9.46
CA LEU A 154 1.57 -4.24 9.99
C LEU A 154 1.53 -3.28 11.18
N ASN A 155 0.71 -2.23 11.12
CA ASN A 155 0.57 -1.28 12.22
C ASN A 155 0.07 -2.00 13.49
N LEU A 156 -0.92 -2.88 13.38
CA LEU A 156 -1.42 -3.69 14.51
C LEU A 156 -0.33 -4.60 15.10
N ASN A 157 0.51 -5.19 14.25
CA ASN A 157 1.62 -6.04 14.68
C ASN A 157 2.75 -5.26 15.38
N ILE A 158 3.00 -4.02 14.96
CA ILE A 158 3.96 -3.11 15.60
C ILE A 158 3.42 -2.64 16.96
N ASP A 159 2.16 -2.17 17.00
CA ASP A 159 1.51 -1.66 18.22
C ASP A 159 1.39 -2.73 19.30
N SER A 160 1.10 -3.97 18.90
CA SER A 160 1.06 -5.11 19.82
C SER A 160 2.43 -5.55 20.33
N GLN A 161 3.53 -4.98 19.82
CA GLN A 161 4.93 -5.27 20.16
C GLN A 161 5.27 -6.77 20.15
N GLN A 162 4.64 -7.55 19.25
CA GLN A 162 4.78 -9.02 19.22
C GLN A 162 6.23 -9.48 19.09
N PHE A 163 7.02 -8.82 18.25
CA PHE A 163 8.45 -9.12 18.11
C PHE A 163 9.19 -8.99 19.44
N LEU A 164 9.06 -7.84 20.11
CA LEU A 164 9.76 -7.57 21.36
C LEU A 164 9.27 -8.47 22.51
N LYS A 165 8.00 -8.89 22.51
CA LYS A 165 7.48 -9.88 23.46
C LYS A 165 8.22 -11.22 23.34
N ARG A 166 8.52 -11.68 22.12
CA ARG A 166 9.31 -12.91 21.89
C ARG A 166 10.76 -12.74 22.31
N ILE A 167 11.37 -11.60 22.00
CA ILE A 167 12.72 -11.24 22.47
C ILE A 167 12.80 -11.24 24.00
N LYS A 168 11.76 -10.76 24.70
CA LYS A 168 11.70 -10.79 26.16
C LYS A 168 11.69 -12.21 26.74
N VAL A 169 11.05 -13.18 26.08
CA VAL A 169 11.08 -14.59 26.52
C VAL A 169 12.50 -15.14 26.45
N ILE A 170 13.21 -14.85 25.35
CA ILE A 170 14.62 -15.23 25.18
C ILE A 170 15.48 -14.58 26.28
N ASP A 171 15.25 -13.29 26.60
CA ASP A 171 15.98 -12.57 27.65
C ASP A 171 15.82 -13.21 29.02
N ARG A 172 14.58 -13.51 29.40
CA ARG A 172 14.28 -14.18 30.66
C ARG A 172 15.03 -15.50 30.81
N ARG A 173 15.12 -16.29 29.72
CA ARG A 173 15.88 -17.55 29.75
C ARG A 173 17.37 -17.29 30.00
N LEU A 174 17.96 -16.34 29.28
CA LEU A 174 19.37 -15.98 29.43
C LEU A 174 19.71 -15.43 30.82
N ASN A 175 18.72 -14.93 31.56
CA ASN A 175 18.86 -14.47 32.95
C ASN A 175 18.51 -15.55 33.99
N GLY A 176 18.41 -16.82 33.58
CA GLY A 176 18.25 -17.95 34.50
C GLY A 176 16.81 -18.28 34.87
N VAL A 177 15.80 -17.67 34.22
CA VAL A 177 14.41 -18.11 34.37
C VAL A 177 14.27 -19.49 33.72
N ASP A 178 13.57 -20.40 34.40
CA ASP A 178 13.31 -21.74 33.90
C ASP A 178 12.30 -21.70 32.74
N ILE A 179 12.84 -21.62 31.52
CA ILE A 179 12.15 -21.69 30.24
C ILE A 179 12.78 -22.87 29.51
N ASN A 180 11.97 -23.82 29.07
CA ASN A 180 12.51 -25.04 28.47
C ASN A 180 13.14 -24.74 27.09
N LEU A 181 14.05 -25.63 26.65
CA LEU A 181 14.76 -25.46 25.37
C LEU A 181 13.83 -25.43 24.15
N GLY A 182 12.68 -26.11 24.21
CA GLY A 182 11.68 -26.09 23.14
C GLY A 182 11.05 -24.71 22.99
N GLU A 183 10.65 -24.09 24.10
CA GLU A 183 10.08 -22.74 24.14
C GLU A 183 11.11 -21.69 23.68
N LEU A 184 12.39 -21.85 24.07
CA LEU A 184 13.47 -21.00 23.55
C LEU A 184 13.60 -21.13 22.02
N GLN A 185 13.65 -22.36 21.50
CA GLN A 185 13.72 -22.63 20.06
C GLN A 185 12.53 -22.01 19.31
N GLU A 186 11.31 -22.20 19.82
CA GLU A 186 10.11 -21.64 19.22
C GLU A 186 10.14 -20.11 19.17
N ASN A 187 10.59 -19.44 20.24
CA ASN A 187 10.68 -17.99 20.29
C ASN A 187 11.75 -17.44 19.34
N ILE A 188 12.88 -18.14 19.18
CA ILE A 188 13.92 -17.80 18.19
C ILE A 188 13.35 -17.90 16.77
N ILE A 189 12.77 -19.05 16.41
CA ILE A 189 12.21 -19.29 15.08
C ILE A 189 11.07 -18.32 14.78
N SER A 190 10.18 -18.08 15.75
CA SER A 190 9.05 -17.19 15.59
C SER A 190 9.46 -15.72 15.49
N SER A 191 10.54 -15.30 16.15
CA SER A 191 11.09 -13.94 15.98
C SER A 191 11.61 -13.72 14.56
N TRP A 192 12.27 -14.72 13.99
CA TRP A 192 12.70 -14.68 12.59
C TRP A 192 11.53 -14.68 11.61
N ASN A 193 10.56 -15.58 11.81
CA ASN A 193 9.36 -15.66 10.97
C ASN A 193 8.55 -14.36 11.03
N PHE A 194 8.47 -13.73 12.20
CA PHE A 194 7.83 -12.41 12.33
C PHE A 194 8.45 -11.39 11.37
N LEU A 195 9.79 -11.28 11.34
CA LEU A 195 10.48 -10.38 10.43
C LEU A 195 10.31 -10.78 8.95
N LYS A 196 10.34 -12.09 8.64
CA LYS A 196 10.05 -12.57 7.27
C LYS A 196 8.65 -12.20 6.80
N SER A 197 7.65 -12.31 7.67
CA SER A 197 6.26 -12.04 7.32
C SER A 197 5.92 -10.55 7.26
N ASN A 198 6.57 -9.71 8.06
CA ASN A 198 6.19 -8.31 8.21
C ASN A 198 7.17 -7.32 7.55
N LEU A 199 8.47 -7.64 7.49
CA LEU A 199 9.50 -6.74 6.97
C LEU A 199 9.93 -7.11 5.56
N PHE A 200 10.62 -8.25 5.40
CA PHE A 200 11.22 -8.65 4.13
C PHE A 200 11.41 -10.17 4.02
N ASN A 201 11.11 -10.73 2.86
CA ASN A 201 11.33 -12.14 2.57
C ASN A 201 12.08 -12.33 1.25
N LEU A 202 13.36 -12.67 1.33
CA LEU A 202 14.20 -12.88 0.16
C LEU A 202 13.70 -14.01 -0.76
N ASP A 203 13.09 -15.05 -0.19
CA ASP A 203 12.65 -16.23 -0.94
C ASP A 203 11.43 -15.94 -1.84
N ASN A 204 10.64 -14.92 -1.48
CA ASN A 204 9.37 -14.58 -2.11
C ASN A 204 9.36 -13.13 -2.62
N ILE A 205 10.53 -12.55 -2.95
CA ILE A 205 10.59 -11.22 -3.53
C ILE A 205 10.21 -11.29 -5.02
N THR A 206 9.24 -10.47 -5.41
CA THR A 206 8.81 -10.36 -6.80
C THR A 206 9.90 -9.72 -7.66
N LYS A 207 10.19 -10.35 -8.80
CA LYS A 207 11.17 -9.88 -9.78
C LYS A 207 10.46 -9.37 -11.03
N LYS A 208 11.14 -8.49 -11.77
CA LYS A 208 10.59 -7.86 -12.98
C LYS A 208 10.19 -8.91 -14.03
N GLU A 209 10.98 -9.95 -14.21
CA GLU A 209 10.75 -11.03 -15.16
C GLU A 209 9.57 -11.95 -14.83
N ASP A 210 9.05 -11.90 -13.60
CA ASP A 210 7.97 -12.76 -13.12
C ASP A 210 6.64 -12.02 -12.93
N ILE A 211 6.63 -10.68 -13.03
CA ILE A 211 5.46 -9.84 -12.72
C ILE A 211 4.20 -10.25 -13.53
N GLU A 212 4.33 -10.51 -14.82
CA GLU A 212 3.21 -10.91 -15.68
C GLU A 212 2.70 -12.33 -15.41
N LYS A 213 3.48 -13.16 -14.70
CA LYS A 213 3.10 -14.53 -14.32
C LYS A 213 2.39 -14.58 -12.97
N ILE A 214 2.39 -13.48 -12.22
CA ILE A 214 1.75 -13.41 -10.91
C ILE A 214 0.24 -13.42 -11.08
N ASN A 215 -0.40 -14.40 -10.47
CA ASN A 215 -1.85 -14.49 -10.47
C ASN A 215 -2.43 -13.78 -9.24
N LEU A 216 -2.76 -12.49 -9.40
CA LEU A 216 -3.46 -11.72 -8.37
C LEU A 216 -4.97 -12.06 -8.24
N ASP A 217 -5.56 -12.82 -9.17
CA ASP A 217 -7.01 -13.11 -9.17
C ASP A 217 -7.33 -14.42 -8.44
N ALA A 218 -6.32 -15.25 -8.14
CA ALA A 218 -6.55 -16.44 -7.35
C ALA A 218 -6.82 -16.01 -5.91
N ASP A 219 -7.89 -16.56 -5.31
CA ASP A 219 -8.37 -16.40 -3.92
C ASP A 219 -7.36 -15.78 -2.96
N LYS A 220 -7.81 -15.00 -1.97
CA LYS A 220 -6.99 -14.43 -0.86
C LYS A 220 -6.00 -15.41 -0.16
N ASN A 221 -6.10 -16.71 -0.45
CA ASN A 221 -5.21 -17.79 -0.02
C ASN A 221 -4.19 -18.25 -1.09
N SER A 222 -4.08 -17.59 -2.24
CA SER A 222 -3.14 -17.96 -3.30
C SER A 222 -1.74 -17.46 -2.92
N HIS A 223 -0.95 -18.38 -2.41
CA HIS A 223 0.37 -18.15 -1.81
C HIS A 223 1.49 -17.76 -2.81
N SER A 224 1.20 -16.98 -3.86
CA SER A 224 2.19 -16.68 -4.90
C SER A 224 3.04 -15.43 -4.66
N HIS A 225 2.68 -14.53 -3.73
CA HIS A 225 3.49 -13.37 -3.39
C HIS A 225 3.69 -13.18 -1.88
N SER A 226 4.61 -12.31 -1.48
CA SER A 226 4.97 -12.06 -0.09
C SER A 226 4.19 -10.90 0.51
N HIS A 227 3.67 -11.06 1.73
CA HIS A 227 2.99 -10.01 2.49
C HIS A 227 3.97 -9.16 3.32
N ALA A 228 5.27 -9.36 3.15
CA ALA A 228 6.27 -8.52 3.79
C ALA A 228 6.25 -7.11 3.15
N VAL A 229 6.26 -6.05 3.96
CA VAL A 229 6.01 -4.68 3.47
C VAL A 229 6.99 -4.25 2.38
N VAL A 230 8.29 -4.58 2.51
CA VAL A 230 9.31 -4.27 1.50
C VAL A 230 9.03 -5.02 0.20
N ASN A 231 8.58 -6.28 0.27
CA ASN A 231 8.30 -7.08 -0.91
C ASN A 231 7.09 -6.54 -1.68
N LEU A 232 6.01 -6.26 -0.95
CA LEU A 232 4.74 -5.88 -1.56
C LEU A 232 4.79 -4.46 -2.16
N VAL A 233 5.48 -3.53 -1.49
CA VAL A 233 5.74 -2.20 -2.07
C VAL A 233 6.61 -2.30 -3.32
N ASN A 234 7.64 -3.15 -3.32
CA ASN A 234 8.42 -3.42 -4.53
C ASN A 234 7.55 -4.01 -5.66
N GLU A 235 6.65 -4.95 -5.35
CA GLU A 235 5.72 -5.51 -6.34
C GLU A 235 4.77 -4.47 -6.93
N MET A 236 4.17 -3.60 -6.11
CA MET A 236 3.39 -2.45 -6.57
C MET A 236 4.20 -1.56 -7.53
N GLY A 237 5.48 -1.33 -7.20
CA GLY A 237 6.39 -0.57 -8.05
C GLY A 237 6.67 -1.24 -9.39
N LEU A 238 6.80 -2.57 -9.43
CA LEU A 238 6.98 -3.33 -10.66
C LEU A 238 5.71 -3.32 -11.53
N TRP A 239 4.53 -3.47 -10.93
CA TRP A 239 3.25 -3.29 -11.64
C TRP A 239 3.12 -1.89 -12.25
N HIS A 240 3.55 -0.86 -11.51
CA HIS A 240 3.57 0.51 -12.02
C HIS A 240 4.51 0.68 -13.22
N GLN A 241 5.70 0.07 -13.18
CA GLN A 241 6.61 0.07 -14.33
C GLN A 241 6.00 -0.65 -15.53
N LEU A 242 5.35 -1.79 -15.30
CA LEU A 242 4.69 -2.53 -16.38
C LEU A 242 3.54 -1.70 -16.99
N LEU A 243 2.76 -1.01 -16.17
CA LEU A 243 1.72 -0.08 -16.64
C LEU A 243 2.34 1.02 -17.50
N LYS A 244 3.41 1.67 -17.01
CA LYS A 244 4.16 2.69 -17.75
C LYS A 244 4.62 2.20 -19.13
N GLU A 245 5.16 0.99 -19.22
CA GLU A 245 5.61 0.37 -20.48
C GLU A 245 4.46 0.10 -21.48
N ASN A 246 3.21 0.06 -21.00
CA ASN A 246 2.02 -0.24 -21.79
C ASN A 246 1.11 0.99 -22.02
N VAL A 247 1.57 2.18 -21.65
CA VAL A 247 0.88 3.46 -21.92
C VAL A 247 1.81 4.45 -22.63
N GLY A 248 1.36 5.70 -22.78
CA GLY A 248 2.03 6.74 -23.56
C GLY A 248 1.20 7.16 -24.77
N LYS A 249 1.40 8.41 -25.21
CA LYS A 249 0.60 9.07 -26.26
C LYS A 249 0.47 8.25 -27.56
N ASP A 250 1.56 7.62 -27.98
CA ASP A 250 1.63 6.84 -29.22
C ASP A 250 1.52 5.32 -28.97
N ASN A 251 1.27 4.91 -27.72
CA ASN A 251 1.14 3.50 -27.38
C ASN A 251 -0.17 2.93 -27.95
N LYS A 252 -0.09 1.76 -28.60
CA LYS A 252 -1.24 1.10 -29.21
C LYS A 252 -2.43 0.92 -28.26
N ASN A 253 -2.18 0.66 -26.98
CA ASN A 253 -3.24 0.43 -25.99
C ASN A 253 -4.01 1.73 -25.68
N ILE A 254 -3.32 2.88 -25.72
CA ILE A 254 -3.93 4.21 -25.51
C ILE A 254 -4.64 4.68 -26.77
N VAL A 255 -4.08 4.43 -27.94
CA VAL A 255 -4.75 4.67 -29.22
C VAL A 255 -6.07 3.88 -29.29
N GLU A 256 -6.05 2.60 -28.89
CA GLU A 256 -7.23 1.75 -28.80
C GLU A 256 -8.27 2.30 -27.80
N LEU A 257 -7.86 2.64 -26.58
CA LEU A 257 -8.75 3.22 -25.56
C LEU A 257 -9.45 4.49 -26.08
N LYS A 258 -8.70 5.37 -26.73
CA LYS A 258 -9.24 6.62 -27.29
C LYS A 258 -10.23 6.35 -28.42
N ALA A 259 -9.92 5.42 -29.32
CA ALA A 259 -10.81 5.05 -30.41
C ALA A 259 -12.12 4.44 -29.89
N ASP A 260 -12.02 3.46 -28.99
CA ASP A 260 -13.16 2.82 -28.35
C ASP A 260 -14.01 3.83 -27.57
N TYR A 261 -13.38 4.77 -26.86
CA TYR A 261 -14.07 5.81 -26.13
C TYR A 261 -14.84 6.77 -27.05
N GLN A 262 -14.27 7.14 -28.20
CA GLN A 262 -14.99 7.96 -29.19
C GLN A 262 -16.19 7.23 -29.78
N ASP A 263 -16.09 5.91 -29.97
CA ASP A 263 -17.21 5.10 -30.44
C ASP A 263 -18.30 4.99 -29.38
N PHE A 264 -17.94 4.67 -28.13
CA PHE A 264 -18.83 4.72 -26.97
C PHE A 264 -19.58 6.07 -26.89
N LYS A 265 -18.86 7.19 -26.95
CA LYS A 265 -19.42 8.53 -26.83
C LYS A 265 -20.51 8.82 -27.87
N LYS A 266 -20.33 8.37 -29.12
CA LYS A 266 -21.32 8.56 -30.19
C LYS A 266 -22.64 7.83 -29.95
N ASN A 267 -22.59 6.76 -29.16
CA ASN A 267 -23.75 5.93 -28.84
C ASN A 267 -24.47 6.37 -27.55
N VAL A 268 -23.96 7.37 -26.82
CA VAL A 268 -24.69 7.97 -25.68
C VAL A 268 -25.66 9.03 -26.21
N ILE A 269 -26.92 8.64 -26.43
CA ILE A 269 -27.98 9.54 -26.91
C ILE A 269 -28.75 10.17 -25.75
N LEU A 270 -29.04 9.38 -24.72
CA LEU A 270 -29.75 9.82 -23.52
C LEU A 270 -28.78 9.95 -22.34
N ASN A 271 -28.76 11.10 -21.70
CA ASN A 271 -28.01 11.36 -20.46
C ASN A 271 -28.85 12.22 -19.50
N ILE A 272 -29.95 11.63 -19.03
CA ILE A 272 -31.00 12.31 -18.26
C ILE A 272 -30.45 12.86 -16.93
N ASP A 273 -29.54 12.12 -16.30
CA ASP A 273 -28.92 12.48 -15.02
C ASP A 273 -27.68 13.38 -15.18
N HIS A 274 -27.39 13.87 -16.39
CA HIS A 274 -26.22 14.69 -16.69
C HIS A 274 -24.91 14.08 -16.17
N LEU A 275 -24.75 12.76 -16.30
CA LEU A 275 -23.56 12.03 -15.87
C LEU A 275 -22.33 12.55 -16.62
N ASP A 276 -21.39 13.13 -15.89
CA ASP A 276 -20.13 13.64 -16.44
C ASP A 276 -19.09 12.51 -16.55
N PHE A 277 -19.28 11.60 -17.50
CA PHE A 277 -18.31 10.54 -17.81
C PHE A 277 -17.11 11.09 -18.62
N GLU A 278 -17.27 12.23 -19.27
CA GLU A 278 -16.23 12.83 -20.11
C GLU A 278 -15.04 13.32 -19.30
N SER A 279 -15.28 13.99 -18.16
CA SER A 279 -14.19 14.45 -17.32
C SER A 279 -13.38 13.30 -16.71
N ASP A 280 -14.03 12.19 -16.38
CA ASP A 280 -13.36 11.00 -15.84
C ASP A 280 -12.50 10.32 -16.92
N SER A 281 -13.06 10.11 -18.12
CA SER A 281 -12.29 9.54 -19.23
C SER A 281 -11.11 10.43 -19.62
N LYS A 282 -11.31 11.75 -19.71
CA LYS A 282 -10.23 12.69 -20.00
C LYS A 282 -9.11 12.59 -18.98
N TYR A 283 -9.45 12.56 -17.68
CA TYR A 283 -8.45 12.42 -16.63
C TYR A 283 -7.63 11.14 -16.76
N ILE A 284 -8.29 10.01 -17.04
CA ILE A 284 -7.62 8.71 -17.22
C ILE A 284 -6.65 8.77 -18.40
N ILE A 285 -7.11 9.29 -19.55
CA ILE A 285 -6.29 9.43 -20.76
C ILE A 285 -5.11 10.37 -20.49
N ASP A 286 -5.33 11.54 -19.88
CA ASP A 286 -4.27 12.52 -19.59
C ASP A 286 -3.18 11.92 -18.69
N ILE A 287 -3.55 11.09 -17.69
CA ILE A 287 -2.60 10.37 -16.84
C ILE A 287 -1.80 9.34 -17.63
N PHE A 288 -2.45 8.56 -18.50
CA PHE A 288 -1.77 7.54 -19.30
C PHE A 288 -0.94 8.09 -20.46
N GLU A 289 -1.29 9.26 -21.00
CA GLU A 289 -0.47 9.96 -21.98
C GLU A 289 0.74 10.65 -21.34
N GLY A 290 0.68 10.90 -20.03
CA GLY A 290 1.80 11.38 -19.23
C GLY A 290 2.93 10.35 -19.06
N ASN A 291 4.09 10.82 -18.62
CA ASN A 291 5.23 9.95 -18.31
C ASN A 291 5.10 9.52 -16.85
N LEU A 292 4.48 8.35 -16.59
CA LEU A 292 4.25 7.71 -15.27
C LEU A 292 5.57 7.38 -14.52
N GLU A 293 6.52 8.31 -14.47
CA GLU A 293 7.81 8.15 -13.81
C GLU A 293 7.68 8.22 -12.30
N PHE A 294 8.54 7.45 -11.64
CA PHE A 294 8.85 7.68 -10.25
C PHE A 294 9.68 8.94 -10.10
N ASP A 295 9.45 9.66 -9.01
CA ASP A 295 10.41 10.61 -8.48
C ASP A 295 11.14 10.01 -7.27
N SER A 296 12.09 10.76 -6.70
CA SER A 296 12.87 10.34 -5.55
C SER A 296 12.04 10.02 -4.30
N LYS A 297 10.78 10.47 -4.20
CA LYS A 297 9.89 10.26 -3.05
C LYS A 297 8.83 9.19 -3.27
N THR A 298 8.69 8.71 -4.50
CA THR A 298 7.65 7.76 -4.93
C THR A 298 8.24 6.49 -5.53
N ASN A 299 9.57 6.37 -5.58
CA ASN A 299 10.25 5.19 -6.09
C ASN A 299 10.04 3.99 -5.16
N LEU A 300 9.10 3.12 -5.53
CA LEU A 300 8.72 1.95 -4.74
C LEU A 300 9.68 0.76 -4.93
N ILE A 301 10.51 0.78 -5.97
CA ILE A 301 11.47 -0.28 -6.29
C ILE A 301 12.91 0.07 -5.89
N ASP A 302 13.08 1.00 -4.95
CA ASP A 302 14.41 1.37 -4.48
C ASP A 302 15.11 0.15 -3.83
N GLU A 303 16.24 -0.26 -4.43
CA GLU A 303 17.08 -1.35 -3.94
C GLU A 303 17.63 -1.09 -2.54
N SER A 304 17.67 0.17 -2.11
CA SER A 304 18.09 0.55 -0.77
C SER A 304 17.21 -0.09 0.31
N TYR A 305 15.90 -0.21 0.09
CA TYR A 305 14.97 -0.83 1.04
C TYR A 305 15.28 -2.31 1.23
N LYS A 306 15.46 -3.04 0.13
CA LYS A 306 15.79 -4.48 0.14
C LYS A 306 17.16 -4.73 0.80
N THR A 307 18.14 -3.88 0.49
CA THR A 307 19.50 -3.97 1.03
C THR A 307 19.54 -3.70 2.54
N LYS A 308 18.87 -2.64 3.00
CA LYS A 308 18.74 -2.33 4.44
C LYS A 308 18.03 -3.45 5.17
N ALA A 309 16.87 -3.91 4.67
CA ALA A 309 16.10 -4.98 5.29
C ALA A 309 16.93 -6.27 5.44
N LYS A 310 17.58 -6.72 4.36
CA LYS A 310 18.45 -7.90 4.38
C LYS A 310 19.57 -7.76 5.41
N THR A 311 20.23 -6.59 5.45
CA THR A 311 21.30 -6.29 6.39
C THR A 311 20.83 -6.40 7.85
N TYR A 312 19.76 -5.70 8.20
CA TYR A 312 19.24 -5.71 9.58
C TYR A 312 18.75 -7.10 10.00
N MET A 313 18.05 -7.81 9.11
CA MET A 313 17.62 -9.18 9.37
C MET A 313 18.80 -10.12 9.59
N ASN A 314 19.85 -10.04 8.77
CA ASN A 314 21.04 -10.88 8.93
C ASN A 314 21.75 -10.61 10.27
N GLN A 315 21.83 -9.36 10.74
CA GLN A 315 22.39 -9.04 12.07
C GLN A 315 21.59 -9.67 13.22
N ILE A 316 20.25 -9.64 13.14
CA ILE A 316 19.38 -10.31 14.11
C ILE A 316 19.58 -11.83 14.05
N LYS A 317 19.57 -12.42 12.85
CA LYS A 317 19.79 -13.85 12.61
C LYS A 317 21.09 -14.33 13.24
N GLU A 318 22.20 -13.63 13.00
CA GLU A 318 23.50 -13.97 13.57
C GLU A 318 23.48 -13.96 15.10
N THR A 319 22.79 -12.98 15.71
CA THR A 319 22.64 -12.89 17.16
C THR A 319 21.81 -14.04 17.71
N LEU A 320 20.68 -14.36 17.07
CA LEU A 320 19.82 -15.47 17.45
C LEU A 320 20.52 -16.83 17.32
N LEU A 321 21.33 -17.04 16.27
CA LEU A 321 22.13 -18.27 16.09
C LEU A 321 23.20 -18.42 17.17
N LYS A 322 23.86 -17.32 17.57
CA LYS A 322 24.84 -17.33 18.67
C LYS A 322 24.18 -17.71 19.99
N ILE A 323 23.02 -17.13 20.29
CA ILE A 323 22.23 -17.46 21.49
C ILE A 323 21.83 -18.94 21.47
N ALA A 324 21.27 -19.42 20.35
CA ALA A 324 20.85 -20.81 20.21
C ALA A 324 21.99 -21.79 20.51
N LYS A 325 23.17 -21.54 19.91
CA LYS A 325 24.36 -22.36 20.11
C LYS A 325 24.84 -22.35 21.57
N LYS A 326 24.80 -21.19 22.23
CA LYS A 326 25.22 -21.03 23.63
C LYS A 326 24.32 -21.81 24.59
N GLU A 327 23.02 -21.85 24.31
CA GLU A 327 22.01 -22.57 25.11
C GLU A 327 21.91 -24.07 24.76
N GLY A 328 22.78 -24.57 23.87
CA GLY A 328 22.85 -26.00 23.53
C GLY A 328 21.85 -26.48 22.48
N LEU A 329 21.25 -25.57 21.70
CA LEU A 329 20.44 -25.94 20.53
C LEU A 329 21.37 -26.33 19.36
N SER A 330 21.15 -27.51 18.79
CA SER A 330 21.94 -27.99 17.66
C SER A 330 21.63 -27.20 16.39
N ASP A 331 22.65 -27.02 15.54
CA ASP A 331 22.53 -26.29 14.27
C ASP A 331 21.37 -26.82 13.39
N ASP A 332 21.21 -28.14 13.31
CA ASP A 332 20.14 -28.80 12.52
C ASP A 332 18.71 -28.44 12.97
N LYS A 333 18.54 -27.97 14.20
CA LYS A 333 17.24 -27.58 14.76
C LYS A 333 16.90 -26.11 14.52
N ILE A 334 17.87 -25.29 14.11
CA ILE A 334 17.71 -23.83 14.03
C ILE A 334 18.06 -23.29 12.65
N LYS A 335 19.23 -23.63 12.11
CA LYS A 335 19.70 -23.07 10.83
C LYS A 335 18.70 -23.23 9.68
N PRO A 336 18.07 -24.41 9.46
CA PRO A 336 17.10 -24.56 8.37
C PRO A 336 15.89 -23.63 8.45
N PHE A 337 15.55 -23.16 9.66
CA PHE A 337 14.43 -22.25 9.89
C PHE A 337 14.84 -20.77 9.77
N LEU A 338 16.11 -20.46 10.01
CA LEU A 338 16.66 -19.11 9.99
C LEU A 338 17.36 -18.76 8.67
N ASP A 339 17.65 -19.74 7.83
CA ASP A 339 18.26 -19.54 6.51
C ASP A 339 17.24 -19.12 5.45
N TRP A 340 17.74 -18.39 4.47
CA TRP A 340 17.02 -18.13 3.23
C TRP A 340 17.08 -19.40 2.40
N LYS A 341 15.95 -19.88 1.87
CA LYS A 341 15.93 -21.06 0.97
C LYS A 341 16.77 -20.81 -0.28
N SER A 342 16.89 -19.56 -0.70
CA SER A 342 17.74 -19.15 -1.83
C SER A 342 19.24 -19.30 -1.56
N GLU A 343 19.68 -19.36 -0.30
CA GLU A 343 21.10 -19.46 0.08
C GLU A 343 21.56 -20.91 0.34
N THR A 344 20.64 -21.87 0.37
CA THR A 344 20.91 -23.30 0.62
C THR A 344 20.91 -24.17 -0.65
N LYS A 345 21.04 -23.56 -1.83
CA LYS A 345 21.09 -24.25 -3.14
C LYS A 345 22.49 -24.30 -3.73
#